data_AF-A0A151X5E8-F1
#
_entry.id   AF-A0A151X5E8-F1
#
_cell.length_a   1.000
_cell.length_b   1.000
_cell.length_c   1.000
_cell.angle_alpha   90.00
_cell.angle_beta   90.00
_cell.angle_gamma   90.00
#
_symmetry.space_group_name_H-M   'P 1'
#
loop_
_entity.id
_entity.type
_entity.pdbx_description
1 polymer ?
#
loop_
_entity_poly.entity_id
_entity_poly.type
_entity_poly.pdbx_seq_one_letter_code
_entity_poly.pdbx_strand_id
1 'polypeptide(L)'
;MPGCNNLCRTTHEKEIESYIVTREHHWYAYKYLANLRCVTTWENQPMYQHSGNRSKIYQICYKCKPAGLRFNYLPVFMHHLVHMDSMFEQAKCINCNKVMTTTREAEECPDCLSEFQYINANTKARLDLGWGLPVGLRH
;
A
#
# COMPACT_ATOMS: atom_id res chain seq x y z
N MET A 1 -44.96 41.21 -13.78
CA MET A 1 -45.33 39.85 -13.30
C MET A 1 -44.23 39.39 -12.35
N PRO A 2 -44.58 39.05 -11.09
CA PRO A 2 -43.62 38.63 -10.06
C PRO A 2 -43.38 37.12 -10.11
N GLY A 3 -42.22 36.68 -9.63
CA GLY A 3 -41.95 35.25 -9.42
C GLY A 3 -40.48 34.89 -9.29
N CYS A 4 -39.73 35.57 -8.41
CA CYS A 4 -38.45 35.06 -7.92
C CYS A 4 -38.71 33.78 -7.12
N ASN A 5 -38.60 32.62 -7.76
CA ASN A 5 -38.55 31.35 -7.04
C ASN A 5 -37.10 31.08 -6.64
N ASN A 6 -36.82 31.35 -5.37
CA ASN A 6 -35.69 30.80 -4.64
C ASN A 6 -35.73 29.27 -4.73
N LEU A 7 -35.05 28.70 -5.71
CA LEU A 7 -34.65 27.30 -5.64
C LEU A 7 -33.31 27.25 -4.91
N CYS A 8 -33.38 27.31 -3.58
CA CYS A 8 -32.34 26.79 -2.71
C CYS A 8 -32.14 25.33 -3.13
N ARG A 9 -31.13 25.09 -3.97
CA ARG A 9 -30.68 23.76 -4.34
C ARG A 9 -30.07 23.19 -3.07
N THR A 10 -30.86 22.42 -2.34
CA THR A 10 -30.43 21.61 -1.21
C THR A 10 -29.27 20.78 -1.71
N THR A 11 -28.06 21.16 -1.31
CA THR A 11 -26.90 20.30 -1.37
C THR A 11 -27.29 19.08 -0.57
N HIS A 12 -27.48 17.94 -1.23
CA HIS A 12 -27.43 16.66 -0.56
C HIS A 12 -25.99 16.52 -0.07
N GLU A 13 -25.72 17.10 1.10
CA GLU A 13 -24.68 16.62 1.98
C GLU A 13 -25.01 15.14 2.17
N LYS A 14 -24.29 14.27 1.46
CA LYS A 14 -24.15 12.90 1.91
C LYS A 14 -23.61 13.04 3.31
N GLU A 15 -24.48 12.81 4.30
CA GLU A 15 -24.05 12.53 5.66
C GLU A 15 -22.93 11.51 5.52
N ILE A 16 -21.70 11.95 5.78
CA ILE A 16 -20.61 11.04 6.06
C ILE A 16 -21.03 10.46 7.40
N GLU A 17 -21.79 9.36 7.37
CA GLU A 17 -22.03 8.54 8.55
C GLU A 17 -20.66 8.34 9.19
N SER A 18 -20.47 8.94 10.36
CA SER A 18 -19.27 8.74 11.13
C SER A 18 -19.23 7.25 11.42
N TYR A 19 -18.25 6.57 10.84
CA TYR A 19 -18.04 5.15 11.11
C TYR A 19 -17.70 5.05 12.60
N ILE A 20 -18.71 4.77 13.43
CA ILE A 20 -18.52 4.55 14.86
C ILE A 20 -17.67 3.28 14.94
N VAL A 21 -16.39 3.47 15.21
CA VAL A 21 -15.47 2.36 15.38
C VAL A 21 -15.82 1.67 16.70
N THR A 22 -16.59 0.60 16.60
CA THR A 22 -16.94 -0.22 17.77
C THR A 22 -15.68 -0.87 18.33
N ARG A 23 -15.71 -1.27 19.60
CA ARG A 23 -14.61 -2.01 20.23
C ARG A 23 -14.23 -3.27 19.44
N GLU A 24 -15.21 -3.88 18.78
CA GLU A 24 -15.01 -5.01 17.87
C GLU A 24 -14.27 -4.60 16.60
N HIS A 25 -14.64 -3.49 15.96
CA HIS A 25 -13.92 -2.96 14.80
C HIS A 25 -12.47 -2.60 15.14
N HIS A 26 -12.20 -2.05 16.33
CA HIS A 26 -10.84 -1.85 16.83
C HIS A 26 -10.09 -3.17 17.00
N TRP A 27 -10.71 -4.18 17.63
CA TRP A 27 -10.09 -5.49 17.81
C TRP A 27 -9.74 -6.18 16.49
N TYR A 28 -10.64 -6.15 15.50
CA TYR A 28 -10.38 -6.68 14.16
C TYR A 28 -9.27 -5.92 13.43
N ALA A 29 -9.21 -4.59 13.58
CA ALA A 29 -8.16 -3.78 13.01
C ALA A 29 -6.79 -4.10 13.64
N TYR A 30 -6.70 -4.21 14.96
CA TYR A 30 -5.45 -4.61 15.64
C TYR A 30 -5.01 -6.03 15.27
N LYS A 31 -5.95 -6.98 15.20
CA LYS A 31 -5.63 -8.34 14.75
C LYS A 31 -5.13 -8.34 13.29
N TYR A 32 -5.68 -7.49 12.44
CA TYR A 32 -5.23 -7.37 11.06
C TYR A 32 -3.84 -6.73 10.95
N LEU A 33 -3.54 -5.70 11.75
CA LEU A 33 -2.21 -5.08 11.82
C LEU A 33 -1.11 -6.10 12.15
N ALA A 34 -1.38 -7.06 13.03
CA ALA A 34 -0.45 -8.14 13.37
C ALA A 34 -0.06 -9.05 12.18
N ASN A 35 -0.89 -9.07 11.13
CA ASN A 35 -0.61 -9.79 9.88
C ASN A 35 0.15 -8.94 8.85
N LEU A 36 0.46 -7.68 9.19
CA LEU A 36 1.17 -6.77 8.31
C LEU A 36 2.64 -6.65 8.73
N ARG A 37 3.48 -6.40 7.75
CA ARG A 37 4.92 -6.18 7.92
C ARG A 37 5.31 -4.85 7.32
N CYS A 38 6.14 -4.12 8.05
CA CYS A 38 6.88 -2.99 7.53
C CYS A 38 8.04 -3.54 6.72
N VAL A 39 8.05 -3.21 5.43
CA VAL A 39 9.12 -3.59 4.51
C VAL A 39 9.84 -2.34 4.07
N THR A 40 11.15 -2.31 4.26
CA THR A 40 12.00 -1.25 3.75
C THR A 40 12.99 -1.79 2.73
N THR A 41 13.12 -1.08 1.60
CA THR A 41 14.17 -1.38 0.63
C THR A 41 15.49 -0.79 1.12
N TRP A 42 16.61 -1.40 0.76
CA TRP A 42 17.92 -0.84 1.13
C TRP A 42 18.10 0.56 0.51
N GLU A 43 18.70 1.48 1.28
CA GLU A 43 19.05 2.80 0.76
C GLU A 43 19.90 2.67 -0.52
N ASN A 44 19.60 3.49 -1.52
CA ASN A 44 20.26 3.49 -2.83
C ASN A 44 20.13 2.18 -3.63
N GLN A 45 19.16 1.32 -3.30
CA GLN A 45 18.83 0.12 -4.09
C GLN A 45 17.38 0.16 -4.60
N PRO A 46 17.10 0.92 -5.68
CA PRO A 46 15.78 0.94 -6.28
C PRO A 46 15.31 -0.46 -6.67
N MET A 47 14.05 -0.73 -6.32
CA MET A 47 13.37 -1.97 -6.67
C MET A 47 12.23 -1.68 -7.63
N TYR A 48 11.92 -2.66 -8.47
CA TYR A 48 10.84 -2.54 -9.43
C TYR A 48 9.94 -3.76 -9.33
N GLN A 49 8.63 -3.55 -9.24
CA GLN A 49 7.61 -4.58 -9.15
C GLN A 49 6.98 -4.79 -10.52
N HIS A 50 6.79 -6.04 -10.92
CA HIS A 50 6.08 -6.36 -12.15
C HIS A 50 4.62 -5.89 -12.06
N SER A 51 4.04 -5.36 -13.13
CA SER A 51 2.68 -4.83 -13.12
C SER A 51 1.61 -5.92 -13.09
N GLY A 52 1.94 -7.12 -13.60
CA GLY A 52 1.03 -8.27 -13.64
C GLY A 52 1.20 -9.28 -12.50
N ASN A 53 2.20 -9.13 -11.64
CA ASN A 53 2.41 -10.03 -10.50
C ASN A 53 3.18 -9.34 -9.36
N ARG A 54 3.39 -10.03 -8.24
CA ARG A 54 3.98 -9.45 -7.02
C ARG A 54 5.50 -9.52 -6.99
N SER A 55 6.12 -10.07 -8.05
CA SER A 55 7.56 -10.25 -8.12
C SER A 55 8.29 -8.92 -8.25
N LYS A 56 9.42 -8.83 -7.55
CA LYS A 56 10.29 -7.65 -7.58
C LYS A 56 11.63 -7.96 -8.22
N ILE A 57 12.22 -6.96 -8.88
CA ILE A 57 13.56 -7.04 -9.47
C ILE A 57 14.44 -5.90 -8.99
N TYR A 58 15.72 -6.22 -8.84
CA TYR A 58 16.77 -5.28 -8.50
C TYR A 58 17.09 -4.36 -9.68
N GLN A 59 17.53 -3.13 -9.39
CA GLN A 59 17.88 -2.13 -10.41
C GLN A 59 18.83 -2.64 -11.50
N ILE A 60 19.87 -3.41 -11.15
CA ILE A 60 20.80 -3.95 -12.15
C ILE A 60 20.07 -4.92 -13.09
N CYS A 61 19.27 -5.82 -12.53
CA CYS A 61 18.46 -6.75 -13.32
C CYS A 61 17.40 -6.04 -14.18
N TYR A 62 16.82 -4.94 -13.70
CA TYR A 62 15.91 -4.10 -14.46
C TYR A 62 16.62 -3.44 -15.66
N LYS A 63 17.82 -2.89 -15.45
CA LYS A 63 18.65 -2.29 -16.52
C LYS A 63 19.09 -3.32 -17.56
N CYS A 64 19.19 -4.60 -17.21
CA CYS A 64 19.46 -5.67 -18.17
C CYS A 64 18.25 -6.07 -19.02
N LYS A 65 17.02 -5.66 -18.66
CA LYS A 65 15.83 -5.94 -19.48
C LYS A 65 15.83 -5.09 -20.76
N PRO A 66 15.32 -5.61 -21.89
CA PRO A 66 15.00 -4.82 -23.07
C PRO A 66 14.06 -3.64 -22.74
N ALA A 67 14.14 -2.55 -23.53
CA ALA A 67 13.43 -1.30 -23.24
C ALA A 67 11.90 -1.46 -23.28
N GLY A 68 11.34 -2.03 -24.35
CA GLY A 68 10.02 -2.64 -24.26
C GLY A 68 10.14 -3.86 -23.36
N LEU A 69 9.25 -4.19 -22.43
CA LEU A 69 9.47 -5.08 -21.25
C LEU A 69 9.79 -4.31 -19.97
N ARG A 70 10.58 -3.23 -19.99
CA ARG A 70 10.73 -2.39 -18.78
C ARG A 70 9.43 -1.69 -18.38
N PHE A 71 8.56 -1.39 -19.34
CA PHE A 71 7.22 -0.82 -19.08
C PHE A 71 6.31 -1.75 -18.26
N ASN A 72 6.63 -3.04 -18.15
CA ASN A 72 5.92 -3.98 -17.28
C ASN A 72 6.33 -3.87 -15.81
N TYR A 73 7.18 -2.90 -15.45
CA TYR A 73 7.68 -2.76 -14.09
C TYR A 73 7.45 -1.35 -13.56
N LEU A 74 6.96 -1.26 -12.32
CA LEU A 74 6.71 -0.02 -11.60
C LEU A 74 7.74 0.15 -10.47
N PRO A 75 8.21 1.37 -10.20
CA PRO A 75 9.10 1.63 -9.09
C PRO A 75 8.40 1.30 -7.76
N VAL A 76 9.14 0.66 -6.85
CA VAL A 76 8.68 0.35 -5.49
C VAL A 76 9.18 1.44 -4.55
N PHE A 77 8.29 1.96 -3.72
CA PHE A 77 8.66 2.92 -2.68
C PHE A 77 9.53 2.28 -1.62
N MET A 78 10.43 3.07 -1.05
CA MET A 78 11.40 2.57 -0.08
C MET A 78 10.74 1.99 1.17
N HIS A 79 9.57 2.51 1.55
CA HIS A 79 8.85 2.10 2.74
C HIS A 79 7.44 1.67 2.34
N HIS A 80 7.09 0.42 2.65
CA HIS A 80 5.80 -0.14 2.30
C HIS A 80 5.29 -1.13 3.35
N LEU A 81 3.98 -1.16 3.49
CA LEU A 81 3.21 -2.08 4.32
C LEU A 81 2.77 -3.28 3.47
N VAL A 82 2.99 -4.49 3.95
CA VAL A 82 2.76 -5.73 3.18
C VAL A 82 2.12 -6.79 4.06
N HIS A 83 1.23 -7.62 3.51
CA HIS A 83 0.69 -8.77 4.22
C HIS A 83 1.73 -9.89 4.34
N MET A 84 1.88 -10.49 5.53
CA MET A 84 2.94 -11.43 5.85
C MET A 84 3.02 -12.63 4.88
N ASP A 85 1.87 -13.14 4.41
CA ASP A 85 1.80 -14.27 3.47
C ASP A 85 2.48 -13.99 2.12
N SER A 86 2.62 -12.72 1.74
CA SER A 86 3.21 -12.30 0.47
C SER A 86 4.68 -11.90 0.59
N MET A 87 5.28 -12.00 1.78
CA MET A 87 6.64 -11.54 2.06
C MET A 87 7.71 -12.30 1.27
N PHE A 88 7.53 -13.62 1.13
CA PHE A 88 8.51 -14.46 0.45
C PHE A 88 8.71 -14.06 -1.02
N GLU A 89 7.62 -13.66 -1.69
CA GLU A 89 7.64 -13.25 -3.11
C GLU A 89 8.26 -11.86 -3.32
N GLN A 90 8.41 -11.08 -2.25
CA GLN A 90 8.77 -9.66 -2.31
C GLN A 90 10.16 -9.35 -1.78
N ALA A 91 10.78 -10.26 -1.02
CA ALA A 91 12.05 -10.01 -0.35
C ALA A 91 13.29 -10.10 -1.27
N LYS A 92 13.16 -10.80 -2.41
CA LYS A 92 14.29 -11.15 -3.28
C LYS A 92 14.07 -10.74 -4.73
N CYS A 93 15.15 -10.48 -5.43
CA CYS A 93 15.13 -10.31 -6.89
C CYS A 93 14.84 -11.63 -7.57
N ILE A 94 13.77 -11.71 -8.36
CA ILE A 94 13.42 -12.96 -9.06
C ILE A 94 14.45 -13.42 -10.10
N ASN A 95 15.34 -12.53 -10.58
CA ASN A 95 16.33 -12.88 -11.58
C ASN A 95 17.68 -13.33 -10.99
N CYS A 96 18.06 -12.82 -9.82
CA CYS A 96 19.38 -13.07 -9.24
C CYS A 96 19.36 -13.50 -7.77
N ASN A 97 18.17 -13.68 -7.17
CA ASN A 97 17.94 -14.08 -5.79
C ASN A 97 18.57 -13.18 -4.71
N LYS A 98 19.13 -12.03 -5.08
CA LYS A 98 19.63 -11.03 -4.14
C LYS A 98 18.50 -10.59 -3.21
N VAL A 99 18.73 -10.64 -1.90
CA VAL A 99 17.83 -10.06 -0.89
C VAL A 99 17.89 -8.54 -1.02
N MET A 100 16.74 -7.88 -1.06
CA MET A 100 16.65 -6.44 -1.34
C MET A 100 15.91 -5.64 -0.26
N THR A 101 15.29 -6.33 0.70
CA THR A 101 14.44 -5.71 1.72
C THR A 101 14.87 -6.10 3.12
N THR A 102 14.58 -5.24 4.08
CA THR A 102 14.51 -5.57 5.50
C THR A 102 13.05 -5.54 5.95
N THR A 103 12.76 -6.27 7.03
CA THR A 103 11.39 -6.56 7.46
C THR A 103 11.28 -6.44 8.96
N ARG A 104 10.23 -5.79 9.45
CA ARG A 104 9.87 -5.75 10.87
C ARG A 104 8.35 -5.75 11.03
N GLU A 105 7.88 -5.91 12.26
CA GLU A 105 6.45 -5.83 12.56
C GLU A 105 5.91 -4.44 12.19
N ALA A 106 4.72 -4.38 11.59
CA ALA A 106 4.13 -3.10 11.19
C ALA A 106 3.81 -2.22 12.41
N GLU A 107 3.49 -2.84 13.55
CA GLU A 107 3.19 -2.16 14.82
C GLU A 107 4.41 -1.45 15.44
N GLU A 108 5.63 -1.86 15.09
CA GLU A 108 6.87 -1.22 15.55
C GLU A 108 7.26 0.00 14.71
N CYS A 109 6.50 0.30 13.65
CA CYS A 109 6.82 1.36 12.72
C CYS A 109 5.77 2.51 12.81
N PRO A 110 6.16 3.70 13.33
CA PRO A 110 5.24 4.83 13.48
C PRO A 110 4.56 5.25 12.18
N ASP A 111 5.28 5.25 11.05
CA ASP A 111 4.68 5.63 9.77
C ASP A 111 3.68 4.58 9.29
N CYS A 112 3.98 3.28 9.47
CA CYS A 112 3.03 2.21 9.14
C CYS A 112 1.78 2.29 10.00
N LEU A 113 1.94 2.54 11.31
CA LEU A 113 0.82 2.74 12.24
C LEU A 113 -0.04 3.92 11.82
N SER A 114 0.59 5.05 11.48
CA SER A 114 -0.10 6.24 10.99
C SER A 114 -0.88 5.93 9.71
N GLU A 115 -0.25 5.28 8.73
CA GLU A 115 -0.92 4.96 7.46
C GLU A 115 -2.04 3.92 7.65
N PHE A 116 -1.87 2.98 8.58
CA PHE A 116 -2.85 1.94 8.89
C PHE A 116 -4.20 2.52 9.33
N GLN A 117 -4.21 3.67 10.03
CA GLN A 117 -5.44 4.33 10.48
C GLN A 117 -6.38 4.74 9.33
N TYR A 118 -5.87 4.81 8.09
CA TYR A 118 -6.61 5.27 6.92
C TYR A 118 -6.87 4.14 5.91
N ILE A 119 -6.60 2.89 6.28
CA ILE A 119 -6.91 1.73 5.45
C ILE A 119 -8.43 1.57 5.36
N ASN A 120 -8.93 1.51 4.13
CA ASN A 120 -10.30 1.14 3.81
C ASN A 120 -10.37 -0.27 3.21
N ALA A 121 -11.57 -0.75 2.89
CA ALA A 121 -11.80 -2.08 2.33
C ALA A 121 -10.99 -2.35 1.05
N ASN A 122 -10.84 -1.36 0.16
CA ASN A 122 -10.07 -1.52 -1.08
C ASN A 122 -8.57 -1.67 -0.81
N THR A 123 -8.02 -0.85 0.09
CA THR A 123 -6.62 -0.96 0.50
C THR A 123 -6.35 -2.28 1.20
N LYS A 124 -7.27 -2.72 2.07
CA LYS A 124 -7.20 -4.02 2.70
C LYS A 124 -7.16 -5.14 1.67
N ALA A 125 -8.08 -5.15 0.69
CA ALA A 125 -8.11 -6.15 -0.36
C ALA A 125 -6.79 -6.19 -1.16
N ARG A 126 -6.18 -5.05 -1.44
CA ARG A 126 -4.87 -4.99 -2.12
C ARG A 126 -3.73 -5.57 -1.27
N LEU A 127 -3.76 -5.32 0.04
CA LEU A 127 -2.80 -5.90 0.99
C LEU A 127 -3.00 -7.42 1.11
N ASP A 128 -4.23 -7.89 1.25
CA ASP A 128 -4.58 -9.32 1.28
C ASP A 128 -4.10 -10.03 0.00
N LEU A 129 -4.18 -9.34 -1.15
CA LEU A 129 -3.65 -9.83 -2.42
C LEU A 129 -2.12 -9.75 -2.51
N GLY A 130 -1.44 -9.05 -1.61
CA GLY A 130 0.02 -8.95 -1.54
C GLY A 130 0.65 -7.85 -2.40
N TRP A 131 -0.10 -6.84 -2.84
CA TRP A 131 0.44 -5.75 -3.68
C TRP A 131 1.26 -4.71 -2.92
N GLY A 132 1.15 -4.71 -1.59
CA GLY A 132 1.77 -3.71 -0.71
C GLY A 132 1.11 -2.33 -0.81
N LEU A 133 1.35 -1.51 0.20
CA LEU A 133 0.90 -0.11 0.27
C LEU A 133 2.11 0.77 0.61
N PRO A 134 2.43 1.80 -0.18
CA PRO A 134 3.50 2.72 0.18
C PRO A 134 3.15 3.52 1.44
N VAL A 135 4.16 3.77 2.26
CA VAL A 135 4.04 4.46 3.55
C VAL A 135 4.82 5.77 3.50
N GLY A 136 4.29 6.83 4.12
CA GLY A 136 4.97 8.12 4.20
C GLY A 136 4.84 8.99 2.94
N LEU A 137 3.82 8.76 2.11
CA LEU A 137 3.55 9.56 0.90
C LEU A 137 2.67 10.80 1.16
N ARG A 138 2.41 11.16 2.42
CA ARG A 138 1.58 12.32 2.73
C ARG A 138 2.37 13.60 2.52
N HIS A 139 1.89 14.37 1.54
CA HIS A 139 2.21 15.77 1.28
C HIS A 139 1.30 16.67 2.10
#